data_AF-A0A497Q9S7-F1
#
_entry.id   AF-A0A497Q9S7-F1
#
_cell.length_a   1.000
_cell.length_b   1.000
_cell.length_c   1.000
_cell.angle_alpha   90.00
_cell.angle_beta   90.00
_cell.angle_gamma   90.00
#
_symmetry.space_group_name_H-M   'P 1'
#
loop_
_entity.id
_entity.type
_entity.pdbx_description
1 polymer ?
#
loop_
_entity_poly.entity_id
_entity_poly.type
_entity_poly.pdbx_seq_one_letter_code
_entity_poly.pdbx_strand_id
1 'polypeptide(L)'
;MRFGESAPAGLLGIGVDLVEIERFRRLGSSSPFFSRVFGPEELDYCMNCRDPYPHFAAMFAAKEAVVKALSQTVQVPVWRVRIDHGSNGEPEAHVARLDDVTIHVSMTHSSIHGAAIAVATRGPAAMQGHRMVDTMIDELRTALAREVIQ
;
A
#
# COMPACT_ATOMS: atom_id res chain seq x y z
N MET A 1 -20.46 20.22 23.06
CA MET A 1 -19.24 19.81 22.33
C MET A 1 -19.44 18.39 21.85
N ARG A 2 -19.67 18.18 20.55
CA ARG A 2 -19.53 16.87 19.91
C ARG A 2 -18.24 16.92 19.11
N PHE A 3 -17.32 16.00 19.38
CA PHE A 3 -16.14 15.81 18.55
C PHE A 3 -16.60 15.58 17.12
N GLY A 4 -15.97 16.27 16.17
CA GLY A 4 -16.31 16.19 14.76
C GLY A 4 -16.15 14.76 14.25
N GLU A 5 -17.27 14.09 14.02
CA GLU A 5 -17.32 12.90 13.18
C GLU A 5 -17.03 13.35 11.74
N SER A 6 -15.77 13.27 11.34
CA SER A 6 -15.44 13.12 9.93
C SER A 6 -16.20 11.89 9.42
N ALA A 7 -16.98 12.05 8.35
CA ALA A 7 -17.70 10.93 7.72
C ALA A 7 -16.79 9.69 7.64
N PRO A 8 -17.29 8.48 8.00
CA PRO A 8 -16.45 7.30 8.07
C PRO A 8 -15.74 7.11 6.73
N ALA A 9 -14.42 6.92 6.78
CA ALA A 9 -13.65 6.56 5.59
C ALA A 9 -14.33 5.34 4.94
N GLY A 10 -14.65 5.44 3.65
CA GLY A 10 -15.37 4.39 2.94
C GLY A 10 -14.49 3.14 2.89
N LEU A 11 -14.92 2.05 3.54
CA LEU A 11 -14.24 0.76 3.44
C LEU A 11 -14.27 0.31 1.97
N LEU A 12 -13.10 0.13 1.37
CA LEU A 12 -12.97 -0.40 0.01
C LEU A 12 -12.90 -1.93 0.02
N GLY A 13 -12.25 -2.50 1.03
CA GLY A 13 -12.13 -3.94 1.16
C GLY A 13 -11.16 -4.37 2.25
N ILE A 14 -11.17 -5.69 2.50
CA ILE A 14 -10.26 -6.38 3.42
C ILE A 14 -9.56 -7.50 2.67
N GLY A 15 -8.36 -7.85 3.11
CA GLY A 15 -7.61 -8.97 2.57
C GLY A 15 -6.82 -9.68 3.66
N VAL A 16 -6.74 -11.00 3.53
CA VAL A 16 -5.92 -11.87 4.39
C VAL A 16 -5.16 -12.84 3.52
N ASP A 17 -3.92 -13.13 3.90
CA ASP A 17 -3.11 -14.14 3.23
C ASP A 17 -2.24 -14.93 4.23
N LEU A 18 -1.99 -16.19 3.90
CA LEU A 18 -1.17 -17.12 4.68
C LEU A 18 -0.24 -17.86 3.72
N VAL A 19 1.06 -17.84 4.03
CA VAL A 19 2.13 -18.28 3.14
C VAL A 19 3.04 -19.25 3.87
N GLU A 20 3.24 -20.43 3.31
CA GLU A 20 4.23 -21.39 3.80
C GLU A 20 5.66 -20.87 3.60
N ILE A 21 6.43 -20.81 4.68
CA ILE A 21 7.84 -20.38 4.66
C ILE A 21 8.69 -21.38 3.84
N GLU A 22 8.34 -22.65 3.89
CA GLU A 22 9.06 -23.71 3.17
C GLU A 22 9.01 -23.52 1.65
N ARG A 23 7.94 -22.92 1.09
CA ARG A 23 7.89 -22.58 -0.34
C ARG A 23 9.00 -21.61 -0.72
N PHE A 24 9.32 -20.67 0.15
CA PHE A 24 10.38 -19.69 -0.05
C PHE A 24 11.77 -20.31 0.11
N ARG A 25 11.94 -21.21 1.08
CA ARG A 25 13.19 -21.97 1.24
C ARG A 25 13.53 -22.79 -0.01
N ARG A 26 12.52 -23.46 -0.59
CA ARG A 26 12.70 -24.28 -1.81
C ARG A 26 13.07 -23.47 -3.05
N LEU A 27 12.73 -22.17 -3.11
CA LEU A 27 13.14 -21.32 -4.23
C LEU A 27 14.67 -21.13 -4.26
N GLY A 28 15.32 -21.11 -3.10
CA GLY A 28 16.73 -20.77 -2.95
C GLY A 28 16.99 -19.27 -3.13
N SER A 29 18.00 -18.74 -2.44
CA SER A 29 18.28 -17.29 -2.36
C SER A 29 18.58 -16.62 -3.70
N SER A 30 19.01 -17.37 -4.72
CA SER A 30 19.31 -16.86 -6.07
C SER A 30 18.10 -16.88 -7.03
N SER A 31 16.91 -17.24 -6.55
CA SER A 31 15.72 -17.34 -7.40
C SER A 31 15.36 -15.98 -8.02
N PRO A 32 15.14 -15.91 -9.35
CA PRO A 32 14.63 -14.71 -10.01
C PRO A 32 13.25 -14.26 -9.51
N PHE A 33 12.54 -15.14 -8.77
CA PHE A 33 11.29 -14.79 -8.11
C PHE A 33 11.47 -13.58 -7.20
N PHE A 34 12.55 -13.54 -6.41
CA PHE A 34 12.74 -12.48 -5.42
C PHE A 34 12.83 -11.10 -6.08
N SER A 35 13.68 -10.94 -7.09
CA SER A 35 13.82 -9.68 -7.81
C SER A 35 12.62 -9.30 -8.68
N ARG A 36 11.70 -10.23 -8.95
CA ARG A 36 10.46 -9.95 -9.71
C ARG A 36 9.33 -9.46 -8.82
N VAL A 37 9.31 -9.88 -7.56
CA VAL A 37 8.20 -9.66 -6.62
C VAL A 37 8.52 -8.58 -5.59
N PHE A 38 9.78 -8.51 -5.16
CA PHE A 38 10.24 -7.59 -4.14
C PHE A 38 11.08 -6.47 -4.77
N GLY A 39 10.85 -5.25 -4.29
CA GLY A 39 11.66 -4.08 -4.62
C GLY A 39 13.01 -4.10 -3.90
N PRO A 40 13.93 -3.20 -4.27
CA PRO A 40 15.27 -3.14 -3.68
C PRO A 40 15.26 -3.03 -2.15
N GLU A 41 14.43 -2.15 -1.60
CA GLU A 41 14.36 -1.88 -0.16
C GLU A 41 13.81 -3.09 0.63
N GLU A 42 12.86 -3.80 0.03
CA GLU A 42 12.26 -5.02 0.57
C GLU A 42 13.25 -6.21 0.57
N LEU A 43 14.04 -6.32 -0.51
CA LEU A 43 15.12 -7.31 -0.63
C LEU A 43 16.19 -7.05 0.44
N ASP A 44 16.63 -5.79 0.56
CA ASP A 44 17.63 -5.38 1.55
C ASP A 44 17.15 -5.63 2.98
N TYR A 45 15.88 -5.32 3.29
CA TYR A 45 15.28 -5.62 4.59
C TYR A 45 15.34 -7.13 4.90
N CYS A 46 14.81 -7.96 4.00
CA CYS A 46 14.71 -9.40 4.26
C CYS A 46 16.09 -10.06 4.34
N MET A 47 17.03 -9.68 3.45
CA MET A 47 18.36 -10.28 3.39
C MET A 47 19.26 -9.89 4.58
N ASN A 48 18.97 -8.77 5.25
CA ASN A 48 19.68 -8.38 6.47
C ASN A 48 19.22 -9.12 7.73
N CYS A 49 18.13 -9.90 7.65
CA CYS A 49 17.70 -10.75 8.75
C CYS A 49 18.55 -12.03 8.84
N ARG A 50 18.72 -12.57 10.05
CA ARG A 50 19.49 -13.82 10.28
C ARG A 50 18.96 -14.99 9.43
N ASP A 51 17.64 -15.09 9.30
CA ASP A 51 16.95 -16.04 8.44
C ASP A 51 15.98 -15.26 7.55
N PRO A 52 16.25 -15.09 6.25
CA PRO A 52 15.47 -14.19 5.40
C PRO A 52 14.10 -14.75 5.00
N TYR A 53 13.93 -16.08 5.00
CA TYR A 53 12.74 -16.71 4.41
C TYR A 53 11.43 -16.44 5.15
N PRO A 54 11.37 -16.43 6.51
CA PRO A 54 10.17 -15.99 7.23
C PRO A 54 9.76 -14.56 6.90
N HIS A 55 10.72 -13.65 6.75
CA HIS A 55 10.47 -12.24 6.40
C HIS A 55 9.93 -12.11 4.99
N PHE A 56 10.53 -12.83 4.02
CA PHE A 56 9.99 -12.89 2.66
C PHE A 56 8.56 -13.44 2.61
N ALA A 57 8.27 -14.49 3.38
CA ALA A 57 6.93 -15.07 3.43
C ALA A 57 5.90 -14.11 4.04
N ALA A 58 6.23 -13.43 5.16
CA ALA A 58 5.35 -12.43 5.78
C ALA A 58 5.11 -11.22 4.86
N MET A 59 6.17 -10.75 4.19
CA MET A 59 6.08 -9.64 3.25
C MET A 59 5.29 -10.00 2.00
N PHE A 60 5.44 -11.22 1.47
CA PHE A 60 4.61 -11.71 0.38
C PHE A 60 3.14 -11.80 0.80
N ALA A 61 2.86 -12.33 1.99
CA ALA A 61 1.51 -12.38 2.55
C ALA A 61 0.91 -10.98 2.66
N ALA A 62 1.70 -9.99 3.08
CA ALA A 62 1.26 -8.60 3.14
C ALA A 62 0.92 -8.03 1.76
N LYS A 63 1.77 -8.26 0.76
CA LYS A 63 1.48 -7.83 -0.62
C LYS A 63 0.18 -8.45 -1.15
N GLU A 64 -0.02 -9.76 -0.96
CA GLU A 64 -1.24 -10.46 -1.38
C GLU A 64 -2.48 -10.00 -0.60
N ALA A 65 -2.35 -9.76 0.71
CA ALA A 65 -3.43 -9.19 1.52
C ALA A 65 -3.86 -7.81 0.99
N VAL A 66 -2.90 -6.96 0.60
CA VAL A 66 -3.19 -5.67 -0.03
C VAL A 66 -3.87 -5.82 -1.39
N VAL A 67 -3.38 -6.73 -2.25
CA VAL A 67 -4.03 -7.02 -3.55
C VAL A 67 -5.48 -7.44 -3.35
N LYS A 68 -5.75 -8.32 -2.37
CA LYS A 68 -7.11 -8.78 -2.03
C LYS A 68 -7.98 -7.63 -1.52
N ALA A 69 -7.47 -6.79 -0.61
CA ALA A 69 -8.18 -5.64 -0.07
C ALA A 69 -8.58 -4.62 -1.16
N LEU A 70 -7.78 -4.51 -2.24
CA LEU A 70 -8.03 -3.60 -3.36
C LEU A 70 -8.82 -4.23 -4.52
N SER A 71 -9.01 -5.55 -4.53
CA SER A 71 -9.48 -6.33 -5.69
C SER A 71 -10.81 -5.88 -6.30
N GLN A 72 -11.72 -5.34 -5.49
CA GLN A 72 -13.01 -4.81 -5.95
C GLN A 72 -12.92 -3.37 -6.50
N THR A 73 -11.83 -2.66 -6.20
CA THR A 73 -11.60 -1.27 -6.64
C THR A 73 -10.66 -1.22 -7.84
N VAL A 74 -9.55 -1.97 -7.79
CA VAL A 74 -8.51 -1.94 -8.82
C VAL A 74 -7.72 -3.26 -8.81
N GLN A 75 -7.33 -3.70 -10.01
CA GLN A 75 -6.44 -4.85 -10.15
C GLN A 75 -4.98 -4.37 -10.04
N VAL A 76 -4.27 -4.86 -9.02
CA VAL A 76 -2.88 -4.50 -8.75
C VAL A 76 -2.03 -5.77 -8.81
N PRO A 77 -1.00 -5.83 -9.65
CA PRO A 77 -0.07 -6.95 -9.59
C PRO A 77 0.77 -6.90 -8.31
N VAL A 78 1.06 -8.05 -7.72
CA VAL A 78 1.72 -8.17 -6.40
C VAL A 78 3.03 -7.37 -6.29
N TRP A 79 3.84 -7.32 -7.35
CA TRP A 79 5.12 -6.59 -7.38
C TRP A 79 4.98 -5.06 -7.40
N ARG A 80 3.77 -4.53 -7.62
CA ARG A 80 3.49 -3.08 -7.50
C ARG A 80 3.06 -2.66 -6.09
N VAL A 81 2.77 -3.60 -5.20
CA VAL A 81 2.60 -3.30 -3.78
C VAL A 81 4.00 -3.23 -3.18
N ARG A 82 4.35 -2.09 -2.59
CA ARG A 82 5.58 -1.95 -1.78
C ARG A 82 5.21 -1.97 -0.31
N ILE A 83 6.00 -2.66 0.48
CA ILE A 83 5.92 -2.70 1.93
C ILE A 83 7.20 -2.09 2.50
N ASP A 84 7.06 -0.92 3.11
CA ASP A 84 8.12 -0.28 3.87
C ASP A 84 7.90 -0.51 5.37
N HIS A 85 8.87 -0.12 6.21
CA HIS A 85 8.74 -0.16 7.66
C HIS A 85 9.00 1.23 8.23
N GLY A 86 8.05 1.71 9.04
CA GLY A 86 8.17 2.98 9.76
C GLY A 86 9.27 2.97 10.80
N SER A 87 9.50 4.11 11.45
CA SER A 87 10.59 4.29 12.42
C SER A 87 10.50 3.36 13.64
N ASN A 88 9.32 2.82 13.95
CA ASN A 88 9.10 1.87 15.04
C ASN A 88 8.95 0.42 14.55
N GLY A 89 9.21 0.18 13.26
CA GLY A 89 9.10 -1.15 12.63
C GLY A 89 7.68 -1.54 12.21
N GLU A 90 6.73 -0.61 12.25
CA GLU A 90 5.38 -0.81 11.75
C GLU A 90 5.37 -0.96 10.21
N PRO A 91 4.65 -1.93 9.64
CA PRO A 91 4.62 -2.09 8.19
C PRO A 91 3.72 -1.05 7.52
N GLU A 92 4.22 -0.43 6.45
CA GLU A 92 3.51 0.57 5.64
C GLU A 92 3.34 0.09 4.20
N ALA A 93 2.11 0.03 3.70
CA ALA A 93 1.80 -0.43 2.36
C ALA A 93 1.61 0.74 1.39
N HIS A 94 2.29 0.69 0.25
CA HIS A 94 2.21 1.70 -0.81
C HIS A 94 1.86 1.08 -2.16
N VAL A 95 0.91 1.69 -2.86
CA VAL A 95 0.56 1.36 -4.24
C VAL A 95 0.49 2.67 -5.03
N ALA A 96 1.30 2.79 -6.08
CA ALA A 96 1.38 4.02 -6.86
C ALA A 96 0.03 4.38 -7.52
N ARG A 97 -0.30 5.68 -7.50
CA ARG A 97 -1.51 6.27 -8.10
C ARG A 97 -2.83 5.90 -7.37
N LEU A 98 -2.75 5.61 -6.07
CA LEU A 98 -3.91 5.46 -5.17
C LEU A 98 -3.83 6.49 -4.03
N ASP A 99 -3.68 7.76 -4.37
CA ASP A 99 -3.40 8.85 -3.42
C ASP A 99 -4.55 9.14 -2.45
N ASP A 100 -5.76 8.67 -2.77
CA ASP A 100 -6.98 8.80 -1.97
C ASP A 100 -7.31 7.56 -1.13
N VAL A 101 -6.44 6.54 -1.17
CA VAL A 101 -6.61 5.26 -0.47
C VAL A 101 -5.59 5.13 0.65
N THR A 102 -6.08 4.90 1.86
CA THR A 102 -5.26 4.50 3.01
C THR A 102 -5.32 2.99 3.17
N ILE A 103 -4.15 2.36 3.27
CA ILE A 103 -4.01 0.91 3.44
C ILE A 103 -3.37 0.64 4.80
N HIS A 104 -4.11 0.04 5.71
CA HIS A 104 -3.59 -0.45 6.98
C HIS A 104 -3.21 -1.91 6.81
N VAL A 105 -1.98 -2.27 7.16
CA VAL A 105 -1.49 -3.64 7.06
C VAL A 105 -0.90 -4.08 8.39
N SER A 106 -1.07 -5.36 8.72
CA SER A 106 -0.38 -6.01 9.82
C SER A 106 0.09 -7.37 9.35
N MET A 107 1.32 -7.74 9.71
CA MET A 107 1.93 -9.00 9.31
C MET A 107 2.63 -9.67 10.47
N THR A 108 2.76 -10.99 10.38
CA THR A 108 3.40 -11.82 11.39
C THR A 108 4.00 -13.06 10.74
N HIS A 109 4.89 -13.73 11.44
CA HIS A 109 5.35 -15.05 11.06
C HIS A 109 5.55 -15.95 12.27
N SER A 110 5.52 -17.25 11.99
CA SER A 110 5.85 -18.34 12.90
C SER A 110 7.08 -19.07 12.39
N SER A 111 7.32 -20.29 12.88
CA SER A 111 8.34 -21.19 12.34
C SER A 111 7.99 -21.77 10.96
N ILE A 112 6.70 -21.81 10.59
CA ILE A 112 6.22 -22.51 9.39
C ILE A 112 5.43 -21.64 8.41
N HIS A 113 4.79 -20.57 8.89
CA HIS A 113 3.96 -19.68 8.07
C HIS A 113 4.28 -18.20 8.32
N GLY A 114 4.21 -17.40 7.25
CA GLY A 114 3.99 -15.95 7.29
C GLY A 114 2.51 -15.65 7.03
N ALA A 115 1.97 -14.62 7.67
CA ALA A 115 0.57 -14.22 7.52
C ALA A 115 0.45 -12.69 7.52
N ALA A 116 -0.59 -12.18 6.87
CA ALA A 116 -0.91 -10.77 6.94
C ALA A 116 -2.40 -10.49 6.76
N ILE A 117 -2.83 -9.35 7.27
CA ILE A 117 -4.14 -8.76 7.04
C ILE A 117 -3.96 -7.32 6.54
N ALA A 118 -4.81 -6.91 5.60
CA ALA A 118 -4.88 -5.55 5.10
C ALA A 118 -6.33 -5.03 5.09
N VAL A 119 -6.49 -3.73 5.38
CA VAL A 119 -7.75 -2.99 5.30
C VAL A 119 -7.51 -1.76 4.46
N ALA A 120 -8.23 -1.64 3.34
CA ALA A 120 -8.18 -0.48 2.47
C ALA A 120 -9.40 0.42 2.73
N THR A 121 -9.14 1.69 3.00
CA THR A 121 -10.16 2.72 3.22
C THR A 121 -9.93 3.90 2.31
N ARG A 122 -10.98 4.62 1.96
CA ARG A 122 -10.90 5.87 1.21
C ARG A 122 -11.37 7.02 2.10
N GLY A 123 -10.55 8.05 2.24
CA GLY A 123 -10.95 9.25 2.97
C GLY A 123 -12.17 9.92 2.32
N PRO A 124 -12.98 10.70 3.07
CA PRO A 124 -14.00 11.53 2.45
C PRO A 124 -13.35 12.47 1.43
N ALA A 125 -14.00 12.70 0.30
CA ALA A 125 -13.53 13.54 -0.82
C ALA A 125 -13.11 14.97 -0.41
N ALA A 126 -13.41 15.39 0.83
CA ALA A 126 -13.08 16.69 1.41
C ALA A 126 -11.56 16.96 1.60
N MET A 127 -10.69 15.93 1.55
CA MET A 127 -9.23 16.13 1.50
C MET A 127 -8.71 16.50 0.08
N GLN A 128 -9.59 16.90 -0.84
CA GLN A 128 -9.24 17.47 -2.15
C GLN A 128 -9.34 19.01 -2.19
N GLY A 129 -9.78 19.65 -1.09
CA GLY A 129 -10.11 21.08 -1.05
C GLY A 129 -8.96 22.04 -1.41
N HIS A 130 -7.70 21.71 -1.10
CA HIS A 130 -6.58 22.55 -1.52
C HIS A 130 -6.37 22.51 -3.04
N ARG A 131 -6.42 21.34 -3.67
CA ARG A 131 -6.29 21.24 -5.14
C ARG A 131 -7.49 21.82 -5.88
N MET A 132 -8.70 21.73 -5.33
CA MET A 132 -9.91 22.26 -5.98
C MET A 132 -9.91 23.80 -6.00
N VAL A 133 -9.48 24.45 -4.90
CA VAL A 133 -9.35 25.91 -4.85
C VAL A 133 -8.24 26.38 -5.78
N ASP A 134 -7.09 25.71 -5.80
CA ASP A 134 -6.00 26.05 -6.72
C ASP A 134 -6.41 25.90 -8.19
N THR A 135 -7.15 24.84 -8.52
CA THR A 135 -7.67 24.60 -9.88
C THR A 135 -8.72 25.65 -10.27
N MET A 136 -9.65 25.98 -9.37
CA MET A 136 -10.62 27.06 -9.60
C MET A 136 -9.93 28.43 -9.78
N ILE A 137 -8.90 28.72 -8.99
CA ILE A 137 -8.13 29.97 -9.09
C ILE A 137 -7.41 30.05 -10.44
N ASP A 138 -6.80 28.96 -10.92
CA ASP A 138 -6.13 28.93 -12.21
C ASP A 138 -7.12 29.00 -13.39
N GLU A 139 -8.30 28.39 -13.29
CA GLU A 139 -9.37 28.53 -14.28
C GLU A 139 -9.91 29.96 -14.33
N LEU A 140 -10.13 30.60 -13.17
CA LEU A 140 -10.53 32.01 -13.08
C LEU A 140 -9.46 32.94 -13.66
N ARG A 141 -8.19 32.73 -13.34
CA ARG A 141 -7.07 33.50 -13.92
C ARG A 141 -7.00 33.34 -15.44
N THR A 142 -7.23 32.14 -15.94
CA THR A 142 -7.24 31.86 -17.39
C THR A 142 -8.42 32.52 -18.08
N ALA A 143 -9.59 32.55 -17.43
CA ALA A 143 -10.78 33.23 -17.95
C ALA A 143 -10.60 34.77 -17.96
N LEU A 144 -10.12 35.35 -16.87
CA LEU A 144 -9.83 36.78 -16.74
C LEU A 144 -8.73 37.24 -17.71
N ALA A 145 -7.69 36.43 -17.94
CA ALA A 145 -6.64 36.75 -18.91
C ALA A 145 -7.15 36.76 -20.36
N ARG A 146 -8.23 36.03 -20.67
CA ARG A 146 -8.87 36.03 -22.00
C ARG A 146 -9.77 37.25 -22.21
N GLU A 147 -10.38 37.78 -21.15
CA GLU A 147 -11.22 38.98 -21.22
C GLU A 147 -10.42 40.29 -21.30
N VAL A 148 -9.16 40.32 -20.85
CA VAL A 148 -8.30 41.52 -20.87
C VAL A 148 -7.58 41.73 -22.23
N ILE A 149 -7.69 40.78 -23.17
CA ILE A 149 -7.03 40.84 -24.50
C ILE A 149 -8.03 41.16 -25.64
N GLN A 150 -9.29 41.47 -25.32
CA GLN A 150 -10.27 42.06 -26.27
C GLN A 150 -10.46 43.56 -26.01
#